data_AF-A0A517IBE3-F1
#
_entry.id   AF-A0A517IBE3-F1
#
_cell.length_a   1.000
_cell.length_b   1.000
_cell.length_c   1.000
_cell.angle_alpha   90.00
_cell.angle_beta   90.00
_cell.angle_gamma   90.00
#
_symmetry.space_group_name_H-M   'P 1'
#
loop_
_entity.id
_entity.type
_entity.pdbx_description
1 polymer ?
#
loop_
_entity_poly.entity_id
_entity_poly.type
_entity_poly.pdbx_seq_one_letter_code
_entity_poly.pdbx_strand_id
1 'polypeptide(L)'
;MGGSKEAGWANQILKKAQLVKLESHEQNLADTLIDLCYNAEKRTGVPIGIALAAAFDLLVSAEYYRNLTNRGWCYCPEHQSLIFPYTNTCPACVLSAKFYYHRSNKPESGKIGTATSRLLCVFLDRLFVKSSKNFKIYKGSEPIDILIHDEKENVLLLAEVKAAPLITLPLLVRSEEKLTDLIEGEIVELPHTAVDNSSLASANICLLIPIHKDGLWHSKLVEFQTKEGNLTNTNWAYTQLENIFKGNNDLFDLYLDSWQRAFEAYQVAYHKKDRTSNVFWLTNACGQPKPRPDEWPARSGTGYESVSDGKTSVGMDRTDDIKKGIYQVLKLGAESKPNNKQYQIKTALISNIHAARHYDEYLTSLQDVVWALDETGLAKKAGELDIETPIYNLFDGIISFTQNHPRDEWIREHFRF
;
A
#
# COMPACT_ATOMS: atom_id res chain seq x y z
N MET A 1 44.06 -10.30 -30.12
CA MET A 1 43.26 -9.11 -29.79
C MET A 1 41.84 -9.58 -29.54
N GLY A 2 41.36 -9.45 -28.31
CA GLY A 2 40.01 -9.88 -27.91
C GLY A 2 39.80 -9.74 -26.41
N GLY A 3 40.41 -8.72 -25.80
CA GLY A 3 40.29 -8.42 -24.38
C GLY A 3 39.56 -7.10 -24.21
N SER A 4 38.23 -7.18 -24.09
CA SER A 4 37.35 -6.28 -23.34
C SER A 4 35.92 -6.52 -23.82
N LYS A 5 35.04 -7.06 -22.97
CA LYS A 5 33.57 -6.82 -22.94
C LYS A 5 32.82 -7.91 -22.16
N GLU A 6 33.10 -8.06 -20.88
CA GLU A 6 32.05 -8.55 -19.96
C GLU A 6 32.17 -7.73 -18.68
N ALA A 7 31.70 -6.49 -18.72
CA ALA A 7 31.17 -5.94 -17.48
C ALA A 7 30.06 -6.90 -17.06
N GLY A 8 30.28 -7.67 -15.99
CA GLY A 8 29.32 -8.66 -15.50
C GLY A 8 27.93 -8.05 -15.45
N TRP A 9 26.91 -8.82 -15.85
CA TRP A 9 25.52 -8.38 -16.01
C TRP A 9 25.04 -7.45 -14.88
N ALA A 10 25.41 -7.75 -13.64
CA ALA A 10 25.11 -6.92 -12.46
C ALA A 10 25.67 -5.50 -12.52
N ASN A 11 26.90 -5.29 -13.00
CA ASN A 11 27.45 -3.94 -13.20
C ASN A 11 26.70 -3.17 -14.28
N GLN A 12 26.21 -3.86 -15.32
CA GLN A 12 25.44 -3.19 -16.37
C GLN A 12 24.11 -2.71 -15.82
N ILE A 13 23.46 -3.50 -14.96
CA ILE A 13 22.23 -3.12 -14.29
C ILE A 13 22.46 -2.01 -13.28
N LEU A 14 23.46 -2.10 -12.42
CA LEU A 14 23.81 -1.02 -11.49
C LEU A 14 24.08 0.31 -12.21
N LYS A 15 24.74 0.27 -13.38
CA LYS A 15 24.98 1.47 -14.20
C LYS A 15 23.71 2.06 -14.82
N LYS A 16 22.70 1.22 -15.09
CA LYS A 16 21.40 1.65 -15.64
C LYS A 16 20.41 2.04 -14.54
N ALA A 17 20.60 1.51 -13.34
CA ALA A 17 19.76 1.76 -12.19
C ALA A 17 19.92 3.22 -11.73
N GLN A 18 18.81 3.83 -11.32
CA GLN A 18 18.79 5.21 -10.86
C GLN A 18 18.63 5.20 -9.34
N LEU A 19 19.54 5.85 -8.62
CA LEU A 19 19.39 6.01 -7.18
C LEU A 19 18.04 6.67 -6.90
N VAL A 20 17.29 6.14 -5.93
CA VAL A 20 15.97 6.68 -5.62
C VAL A 20 16.11 8.13 -5.20
N LYS A 21 15.41 9.02 -5.89
CA LYS A 21 15.36 10.44 -5.54
C LYS A 21 14.45 10.60 -4.33
N LEU A 22 15.03 11.08 -3.23
CA LEU A 22 14.30 11.33 -1.99
C LEU A 22 13.89 12.80 -1.93
N GLU A 23 12.57 13.06 -1.94
CA GLU A 23 12.05 14.40 -1.73
C GLU A 23 11.95 14.69 -0.22
N SER A 24 12.29 15.91 0.21
CA SER A 24 12.38 16.24 1.65
C SER A 24 11.08 16.05 2.41
N HIS A 25 9.95 16.44 1.81
CA HIS A 25 8.62 16.31 2.43
C HIS A 25 8.19 14.85 2.65
N GLU A 26 8.64 13.94 1.79
CA GLU A 26 8.34 12.51 1.91
C GLU A 26 9.22 11.87 2.98
N GLN A 27 10.50 12.24 3.02
CA GLN A 27 11.44 11.79 4.05
C GLN A 27 10.98 12.24 5.44
N ASN A 28 10.61 13.51 5.61
CA ASN A 28 10.19 14.03 6.90
C ASN A 28 8.93 13.33 7.43
N LEU A 29 7.94 13.09 6.56
CA LEU A 29 6.75 12.33 6.94
C LEU A 29 7.10 10.88 7.26
N ALA A 30 7.90 10.22 6.42
CA ALA A 30 8.33 8.84 6.66
C ALA A 30 9.10 8.69 7.99
N ASP A 31 10.05 9.58 8.28
CA ASP A 31 10.80 9.58 9.53
C ASP A 31 9.88 9.76 10.75
N THR A 32 8.97 10.72 10.69
CA THR A 32 7.97 10.97 11.75
C THR A 32 7.12 9.73 12.01
N LEU A 33 6.65 9.11 10.94
CA LEU A 33 5.80 7.92 10.98
C LEU A 33 6.55 6.69 11.52
N ILE A 34 7.79 6.45 11.06
CA ILE A 34 8.64 5.35 11.55
C ILE A 34 8.94 5.53 13.04
N ASP A 35 9.23 6.75 13.49
CA ASP A 35 9.46 7.04 14.90
C ASP A 35 8.23 6.71 15.76
N LEU A 36 7.03 7.06 15.28
CA LEU A 36 5.78 6.70 15.93
C LEU A 36 5.59 5.18 16.01
N CYS A 37 5.94 4.43 14.96
CA CYS A 37 5.83 2.96 14.92
C CYS A 37 6.67 2.31 16.04
N TYR A 38 7.95 2.69 16.16
CA TYR A 38 8.84 2.15 17.19
C TYR A 38 8.40 2.50 18.62
N ASN A 39 7.74 3.64 18.79
CA ASN A 39 7.18 4.02 20.08
C ASN A 39 5.85 3.29 20.35
N ALA A 40 5.03 3.08 19.32
CA ALA A 40 3.74 2.39 19.43
C ALA A 40 3.92 0.93 19.86
N GLU A 41 4.88 0.19 19.30
CA GLU A 41 5.17 -1.20 19.69
C GLU A 41 5.36 -1.34 21.22
N LYS A 42 6.09 -0.39 21.83
CA LYS A 42 6.33 -0.37 23.28
C LYS A 42 5.10 -0.02 24.11
N ARG A 43 4.16 0.76 23.56
CA ARG A 43 2.97 1.25 24.27
C ARG A 43 1.76 0.34 24.11
N THR A 44 1.53 -0.17 22.90
CA THR A 44 0.32 -0.90 22.52
C THR A 44 0.54 -2.40 22.41
N GLY A 45 1.81 -2.84 22.29
CA GLY A 45 2.15 -4.24 22.03
C GLY A 45 1.85 -4.70 20.59
N VAL A 46 1.42 -3.80 19.71
CA VAL A 46 1.22 -4.10 18.29
C VAL A 46 2.60 -4.34 17.64
N PRO A 47 2.79 -5.46 16.89
CA PRO A 47 4.08 -5.73 16.25
C PRO A 47 4.53 -4.58 15.34
N ILE A 48 5.83 -4.26 15.36
CA ILE A 48 6.38 -3.13 14.60
C ILE A 48 6.05 -3.22 13.10
N GLY A 49 6.10 -4.39 12.49
CA GLY A 49 5.68 -4.62 11.11
C GLY A 49 4.23 -4.23 10.80
N ILE A 50 3.29 -4.46 11.73
CA ILE A 50 1.89 -4.02 11.57
C ILE A 50 1.81 -2.49 11.64
N ALA A 51 2.52 -1.88 12.58
CA ALA A 51 2.58 -0.42 12.69
C ALA A 51 3.21 0.24 11.44
N LEU A 52 4.29 -0.35 10.89
CA LEU A 52 4.94 0.11 9.66
C LEU A 52 4.01 0.01 8.44
N ALA A 53 3.22 -1.07 8.32
CA ALA A 53 2.22 -1.20 7.26
C ALA A 53 1.13 -0.12 7.35
N ALA A 54 0.61 0.13 8.56
CA ALA A 54 -0.36 1.20 8.80
C ALA A 54 0.24 2.59 8.49
N ALA A 55 1.46 2.84 8.94
CA ALA A 55 2.13 4.10 8.69
C ALA A 55 2.43 4.32 7.19
N PHE A 56 2.77 3.26 6.46
CA PHE A 56 2.91 3.33 5.01
C PHE A 56 1.61 3.77 4.31
N ASP A 57 0.43 3.34 4.80
CA ASP A 57 -0.87 3.80 4.28
C ASP A 57 -1.06 5.32 4.46
N LEU A 58 -0.60 5.91 5.57
CA LEU A 58 -0.62 7.38 5.76
C LEU A 58 0.30 8.09 4.75
N LEU A 59 1.49 7.56 4.51
CA LEU A 59 2.41 8.11 3.51
C LEU A 59 1.81 8.07 2.09
N VAL A 60 1.16 6.96 1.72
CA VAL A 60 0.45 6.84 0.44
C VAL A 60 -0.78 7.74 0.41
N SER A 61 -1.47 7.92 1.53
CA SER A 61 -2.61 8.83 1.63
C SER A 61 -2.18 10.27 1.32
N ALA A 62 -1.01 10.71 1.80
CA ALA A 62 -0.43 12.01 1.46
C ALA A 62 -0.28 12.21 -0.06
N GLU A 63 0.22 11.18 -0.76
CA GLU A 63 0.34 11.17 -2.22
C GLU A 63 -1.03 11.32 -2.88
N TYR A 64 -2.06 10.66 -2.36
CA TYR A 64 -3.40 10.73 -2.95
C TYR A 64 -4.06 12.09 -2.70
N TYR A 65 -3.86 12.68 -1.52
CA TYR A 65 -4.38 14.00 -1.15
C TYR A 65 -3.76 15.14 -1.97
N ARG A 66 -2.60 14.96 -2.59
CA ARG A 66 -2.05 15.98 -3.52
C ARG A 66 -3.01 16.29 -4.67
N ASN A 67 -3.79 15.29 -5.08
CA ASN A 67 -4.76 15.39 -6.16
C ASN A 67 -6.15 15.88 -5.69
N LEU A 68 -6.26 16.40 -4.46
CA LEU A 68 -7.49 17.00 -3.97
C LEU A 68 -7.91 18.18 -4.86
N THR A 69 -9.13 18.10 -5.39
CA THR A 69 -9.74 19.13 -6.23
C THR A 69 -11.11 19.53 -5.67
N ASN A 70 -11.72 20.57 -6.22
CA ASN A 70 -13.08 20.97 -5.88
C ASN A 70 -14.15 19.96 -6.35
N ARG A 71 -13.82 19.01 -7.23
CA ARG A 71 -14.73 17.98 -7.73
C ARG A 71 -14.56 16.66 -6.99
N GLY A 72 -15.57 15.81 -7.07
CA GLY A 72 -15.51 14.46 -6.48
C GLY A 72 -15.92 14.41 -5.01
N TRP A 73 -16.54 15.47 -4.50
CA TRP A 73 -17.11 15.47 -3.16
C TRP A 73 -18.52 14.87 -3.17
N CYS A 74 -18.90 14.33 -2.03
CA CYS A 74 -20.23 13.79 -1.75
C CYS A 74 -20.81 14.54 -0.57
N TYR A 75 -22.00 15.11 -0.71
CA TYR A 75 -22.76 15.60 0.42
C TYR A 75 -23.37 14.43 1.19
N CYS A 76 -23.15 14.41 2.50
CA CYS A 76 -23.77 13.46 3.42
C CYS A 76 -24.73 14.22 4.35
N PRO A 77 -26.06 14.09 4.19
CA PRO A 77 -27.02 14.77 5.05
C PRO A 77 -27.01 14.26 6.49
N GLU A 78 -26.74 12.96 6.72
CA GLU A 78 -26.70 12.37 8.06
C GLU A 78 -25.59 12.96 8.95
N HIS A 79 -24.48 13.37 8.33
CA HIS A 79 -23.31 13.93 9.01
C HIS A 79 -23.14 15.43 8.71
N GLN A 80 -24.07 16.03 7.96
CA GLN A 80 -24.03 17.42 7.49
C GLN A 80 -22.65 17.84 7.00
N SER A 81 -22.08 17.08 6.06
CA SER A 81 -20.70 17.23 5.64
C SER A 81 -20.50 16.95 4.16
N LEU A 82 -19.50 17.60 3.57
CA LEU A 82 -18.92 17.25 2.28
C LEU A 82 -17.77 16.26 2.51
N ILE A 83 -17.83 15.10 1.87
CA ILE A 83 -16.86 14.03 2.04
C ILE A 83 -16.14 13.78 0.72
N PHE A 84 -14.82 13.63 0.78
CA PHE A 84 -13.98 13.23 -0.34
C PHE A 84 -13.58 11.75 -0.15
N PRO A 85 -14.32 10.80 -0.76
CA PRO A 85 -14.15 9.37 -0.48
C PRO A 85 -13.06 8.71 -1.34
N TYR A 86 -12.48 7.63 -0.81
CA TYR A 86 -11.53 6.74 -1.52
C TYR A 86 -12.06 5.33 -1.78
N THR A 87 -13.26 5.04 -1.30
CA THR A 87 -14.09 3.89 -1.70
C THR A 87 -15.38 4.40 -2.33
N ASN A 88 -16.08 3.56 -3.10
CA ASN A 88 -17.29 3.95 -3.81
C ASN A 88 -18.52 4.03 -2.90
N THR A 89 -18.33 4.43 -1.64
CA THR A 89 -19.42 4.61 -0.69
C THR A 89 -19.16 5.77 0.25
N CYS A 90 -20.21 6.32 0.85
CA CYS A 90 -20.09 7.31 1.92
C CYS A 90 -19.37 6.68 3.13
N PRO A 91 -18.13 7.11 3.45
CA PRO A 91 -17.31 6.44 4.45
C PRO A 91 -17.76 6.73 5.88
N ALA A 92 -18.53 7.81 6.11
CA ALA A 92 -19.14 8.07 7.41
C ALA A 92 -20.33 7.13 7.66
N CYS A 93 -21.23 7.01 6.69
CA CYS A 93 -22.43 6.16 6.77
C CYS A 93 -22.10 4.66 6.82
N VAL A 94 -21.05 4.22 6.10
CA VAL A 94 -20.71 2.80 6.04
C VAL A 94 -20.26 2.23 7.39
N LEU A 95 -19.77 3.08 8.30
CA LEU A 95 -19.46 2.72 9.68
C LEU A 95 -20.70 2.29 10.48
N SER A 96 -21.90 2.62 10.01
CA SER A 96 -23.19 2.18 10.54
C SER A 96 -23.90 1.19 9.62
N ALA A 97 -23.16 0.48 8.75
CA ALA A 97 -23.69 -0.46 7.76
C ALA A 97 -24.68 0.14 6.74
N LYS A 98 -24.65 1.45 6.53
CA LYS A 98 -25.45 2.14 5.51
C LYS A 98 -24.61 2.41 4.28
N PHE A 99 -25.09 1.94 3.12
CA PHE A 99 -24.36 2.02 1.86
C PHE A 99 -25.02 3.02 0.92
N TYR A 100 -24.33 4.13 0.67
CA TYR A 100 -24.69 5.11 -0.35
C TYR A 100 -23.60 5.14 -1.39
N TYR A 101 -23.94 4.90 -2.66
CA TYR A 101 -22.95 4.84 -3.73
C TYR A 101 -22.49 6.24 -4.13
N HIS A 102 -21.19 6.42 -4.21
CA HIS A 102 -20.56 7.57 -4.87
C HIS A 102 -19.31 7.08 -5.60
N ARG A 103 -18.86 7.80 -6.62
CA ARG A 103 -17.60 7.44 -7.27
C ARG A 103 -16.43 7.87 -6.37
N SER A 104 -15.53 6.94 -6.07
CA SER A 104 -14.31 7.23 -5.31
C SER A 104 -13.33 8.11 -6.08
N ASN A 105 -12.50 8.85 -5.33
CA ASN A 105 -11.40 9.67 -5.87
C ASN A 105 -10.07 8.92 -5.89
N LYS A 106 -10.12 7.59 -5.91
CA LYS A 106 -8.95 6.75 -5.95
C LYS A 106 -8.20 6.92 -7.28
N PRO A 107 -6.86 7.01 -7.29
CA PRO A 107 -6.10 7.05 -8.53
C PRO A 107 -6.31 5.79 -9.37
N GLU A 108 -6.13 5.90 -10.68
CA GLU A 108 -6.14 4.75 -11.58
C GLU A 108 -5.06 3.74 -11.21
N SER A 109 -5.32 2.44 -11.39
CA SER A 109 -4.45 1.36 -10.91
C SER A 109 -3.00 1.45 -11.37
N GLY A 110 -2.74 1.93 -12.60
CA GLY A 110 -1.37 2.12 -13.10
C GLY A 110 -0.61 3.23 -12.36
N LYS A 111 -1.31 4.29 -11.94
CA LYS A 111 -0.74 5.38 -11.14
C LYS A 111 -0.49 4.92 -9.70
N ILE A 112 -1.36 4.07 -9.15
CA ILE A 112 -1.19 3.47 -7.83
C ILE A 112 0.15 2.74 -7.76
N GLY A 113 0.37 1.73 -8.60
CA GLY A 113 1.58 0.90 -8.53
C GLY A 113 2.88 1.70 -8.71
N THR A 114 2.87 2.69 -9.61
CA THR A 114 4.03 3.58 -9.83
C THR A 114 4.32 4.40 -8.58
N ALA A 115 3.30 4.99 -7.95
CA ALA A 115 3.46 5.83 -6.77
C ALA A 115 3.84 5.02 -5.53
N THR A 116 3.18 3.89 -5.29
CA THR A 116 3.41 3.06 -4.09
C THR A 116 4.76 2.35 -4.15
N SER A 117 5.21 1.88 -5.32
CA SER A 117 6.55 1.30 -5.47
C SER A 117 7.65 2.31 -5.12
N ARG A 118 7.54 3.53 -5.65
CA ARG A 118 8.45 4.63 -5.33
C ARG A 118 8.42 5.02 -3.85
N LEU A 119 7.24 5.17 -3.26
CA LEU A 119 7.09 5.53 -1.84
C LEU A 119 7.59 4.41 -0.93
N LEU A 120 7.47 3.14 -1.34
CA LEU A 120 8.03 2.02 -0.58
C LEU A 120 9.57 2.11 -0.57
N CYS A 121 10.21 2.51 -1.67
CA CYS A 121 11.65 2.79 -1.66
C CYS A 121 12.01 3.87 -0.63
N VAL A 122 11.27 4.99 -0.63
CA VAL A 122 11.52 6.10 0.32
C VAL A 122 11.36 5.59 1.75
N PHE A 123 10.29 4.86 2.04
CA PHE A 123 10.01 4.34 3.37
C PHE A 123 11.05 3.33 3.84
N LEU A 124 11.50 2.43 2.96
CA LEU A 124 12.58 1.47 3.24
C LEU A 124 13.92 2.17 3.47
N ASP A 125 14.27 3.19 2.67
CA ASP A 125 15.48 4.00 2.87
C ASP A 125 15.50 4.60 4.28
N ARG A 126 14.40 5.26 4.66
CA ARG A 126 14.25 5.86 5.99
C ARG A 126 14.30 4.82 7.11
N LEU A 127 13.68 3.67 6.91
CA LEU A 127 13.71 2.56 7.87
C LEU A 127 15.12 1.98 8.05
N PHE A 128 15.90 1.86 6.97
CA PHE A 128 17.28 1.42 7.03
C PHE A 128 18.17 2.44 7.72
N VAL A 129 18.02 3.73 7.40
CA VAL A 129 18.71 4.82 8.10
C VAL A 129 18.41 4.77 9.60
N LYS A 130 17.13 4.64 9.99
CA LYS A 130 16.71 4.50 11.39
C LYS A 130 17.36 3.30 12.08
N SER A 131 17.54 2.21 11.34
CA SER A 131 18.14 0.96 11.82
C SER A 131 19.68 0.94 11.69
N SER A 132 20.32 2.08 11.39
CA SER A 132 21.77 2.18 11.13
C SER A 132 22.28 1.24 10.04
N LYS A 133 21.45 0.94 9.04
CA LYS A 133 21.79 0.17 7.84
C LYS A 133 22.04 1.15 6.69
N ASN A 134 23.18 1.01 6.02
CA ASN A 134 23.59 1.91 4.94
C ASN A 134 23.44 1.21 3.58
N PHE A 135 22.20 0.91 3.20
CA PHE A 135 21.90 0.32 1.90
C PHE A 135 21.56 1.39 0.88
N LYS A 136 22.03 1.22 -0.35
CA LYS A 136 21.64 2.09 -1.47
C LYS A 136 20.45 1.48 -2.17
N ILE A 137 19.34 2.22 -2.25
CA ILE A 137 18.14 1.79 -2.95
C ILE A 137 18.08 2.47 -4.31
N TYR A 138 17.93 1.67 -5.36
CA TYR A 138 17.83 2.11 -6.74
C TYR A 138 16.49 1.72 -7.32
N LYS A 139 15.91 2.61 -8.12
CA LYS A 139 14.90 2.25 -9.10
C LYS A 139 15.58 1.42 -10.19
N GLY A 140 15.09 0.21 -10.38
CA GLY A 140 15.60 -0.69 -11.41
C GLY A 140 15.21 -0.24 -12.82
N SER A 141 15.87 -0.86 -13.80
CA SER A 141 15.42 -0.87 -15.19
C SER A 141 14.75 -2.21 -15.47
N GLU A 142 13.75 -2.25 -16.36
CA GLU A 142 13.07 -3.49 -16.69
C GLU A 142 14.09 -4.64 -16.93
N PRO A 143 13.88 -5.80 -16.27
CA PRO A 143 12.65 -6.20 -15.62
C PRO A 143 12.71 -6.10 -14.07
N ILE A 144 13.56 -5.22 -13.52
CA ILE A 144 13.75 -5.02 -12.08
C ILE A 144 12.97 -3.78 -11.63
N ASP A 145 12.12 -3.91 -10.61
CA ASP A 145 11.44 -2.76 -10.01
C ASP A 145 12.38 -2.00 -9.06
N ILE A 146 12.99 -2.72 -8.11
CA ILE A 146 13.93 -2.16 -7.12
C ILE A 146 15.20 -3.00 -7.07
N LEU A 147 16.34 -2.31 -6.91
CA LEU A 147 17.61 -2.90 -6.52
C LEU A 147 18.05 -2.31 -5.18
N ILE A 148 18.39 -3.17 -4.22
CA ILE A 148 18.99 -2.77 -2.93
C ILE A 148 20.42 -3.29 -2.89
N HIS A 149 21.38 -2.38 -2.70
CA HIS A 149 22.80 -2.69 -2.68
C HIS A 149 23.37 -2.50 -1.27
N ASP A 150 23.89 -3.59 -0.73
CA ASP A 150 24.78 -3.58 0.42
C ASP A 150 26.23 -3.62 -0.06
N GLU A 151 26.88 -2.45 -0.07
CA GLU A 151 28.28 -2.32 -0.49
C GLU A 151 29.25 -2.98 0.48
N LYS A 152 28.87 -3.14 1.76
CA LYS A 152 29.74 -3.71 2.79
C LYS A 152 29.82 -5.22 2.64
N GLU A 153 28.68 -5.87 2.42
CA GLU A 153 28.60 -7.33 2.26
C GLU A 153 28.61 -7.77 0.78
N ASN A 154 28.64 -6.80 -0.12
CA ASN A 154 28.69 -6.98 -1.56
C ASN A 154 27.49 -7.81 -2.07
N VAL A 155 26.31 -7.49 -1.53
CA VAL A 155 25.02 -8.13 -1.83
C VAL A 155 24.18 -7.21 -2.71
N LEU A 156 23.57 -7.77 -3.76
CA LEU A 156 22.57 -7.11 -4.57
C LEU A 156 21.25 -7.86 -4.48
N LEU A 157 20.27 -7.24 -3.83
CA LEU A 157 18.90 -7.72 -3.82
C LEU A 157 18.13 -7.11 -5.00
N LEU A 158 17.68 -7.97 -5.90
CA LEU A 158 16.83 -7.63 -7.04
C LEU A 158 15.39 -7.98 -6.69
N ALA A 159 14.49 -7.01 -6.75
CA ALA A 159 13.13 -7.20 -6.28
C ALA A 159 12.07 -6.82 -7.32
N GLU A 160 11.03 -7.63 -7.33
CA GLU A 160 9.71 -7.25 -7.84
C GLU A 160 8.91 -6.60 -6.70
N VAL A 161 8.19 -5.52 -6.99
CA VAL A 161 7.40 -4.80 -5.98
C VAL A 161 5.92 -4.87 -6.26
N LYS A 162 5.14 -5.24 -5.25
CA LYS A 162 3.67 -5.14 -5.26
C LYS A 162 3.22 -4.43 -4.01
N ALA A 163 2.89 -3.14 -4.09
CA ALA A 163 2.50 -2.35 -2.94
C ALA A 163 1.20 -1.59 -3.20
N ALA A 164 0.30 -1.60 -2.23
CA ALA A 164 -0.96 -0.85 -2.26
C ALA A 164 -1.49 -0.69 -0.83
N PRO A 165 -2.14 0.44 -0.51
CA PRO A 165 -2.61 0.67 0.84
C PRO A 165 -3.82 -0.20 1.19
N LEU A 166 -3.99 -0.53 2.46
CA LEU A 166 -5.22 -1.16 2.97
C LEU A 166 -6.37 -0.16 3.00
N ILE A 167 -6.15 1.00 3.63
CA ILE A 167 -7.12 2.10 3.75
C ILE A 167 -6.46 3.40 3.30
N THR A 168 -7.22 4.23 2.57
CA THR A 168 -6.93 5.66 2.46
C THR A 168 -8.00 6.41 3.24
N LEU A 169 -7.58 7.16 4.26
CA LEU A 169 -8.54 7.86 5.11
C LEU A 169 -9.29 8.94 4.29
N PRO A 170 -10.62 9.05 4.44
CA PRO A 170 -11.38 10.09 3.76
C PRO A 170 -11.05 11.49 4.29
N LEU A 171 -11.22 12.49 3.44
CA LEU A 171 -11.25 13.89 3.84
C LEU A 171 -12.69 14.38 3.97
N LEU A 172 -12.92 15.35 4.84
CA LEU A 172 -14.24 15.86 5.15
C LEU A 172 -14.19 17.38 5.36
N VAL A 173 -15.23 18.09 4.95
CA VAL A 173 -15.50 19.48 5.30
C VAL A 173 -16.90 19.53 5.92
N ARG A 174 -17.04 20.13 7.10
CA ARG A 174 -18.36 20.31 7.73
C ARG A 174 -19.17 21.35 6.96
N SER A 175 -20.44 21.06 6.74
CA SER A 175 -21.40 22.03 6.21
C SER A 175 -22.05 22.76 7.38
N GLU A 176 -22.09 24.09 7.35
CA GLU A 176 -22.74 24.90 8.39
C GLU A 176 -24.26 24.70 8.38
N GLU A 177 -24.82 24.52 7.18
CA GLU A 177 -26.24 24.29 6.96
C GLU A 177 -26.46 23.03 6.13
N LYS A 178 -27.68 22.49 6.20
CA LYS A 178 -28.07 21.42 5.29
C LYS A 178 -28.16 21.98 3.88
N LEU A 179 -27.63 21.25 2.90
CA LEU A 179 -27.77 21.66 1.52
C LEU A 179 -29.18 21.36 1.05
N THR A 180 -29.78 22.30 0.33
CA THR A 180 -31.14 22.21 -0.18
C THR A 180 -31.17 22.48 -1.68
N ASP A 181 -32.19 21.98 -2.35
CA ASP A 181 -32.50 22.30 -3.75
C ASP A 181 -33.95 22.78 -3.88
N LEU A 182 -34.25 23.49 -4.97
CA LEU A 182 -35.60 23.97 -5.27
C LEU A 182 -36.25 23.02 -6.28
N ILE A 183 -37.14 22.14 -5.79
CA ILE A 183 -37.85 21.16 -6.62
C ILE A 183 -39.32 21.57 -6.64
N GLU A 184 -39.85 21.87 -7.82
CA GLU A 184 -41.26 22.26 -8.03
C GLU A 184 -41.72 23.45 -7.18
N GLY A 185 -40.78 24.34 -6.81
CA GLY A 185 -41.06 25.51 -5.98
C GLY A 185 -40.97 25.28 -4.47
N GLU A 186 -40.69 24.05 -4.03
CA GLU A 186 -40.44 23.70 -2.63
C GLU A 186 -38.94 23.55 -2.36
N ILE A 187 -38.49 24.00 -1.19
CA ILE A 187 -37.12 23.81 -0.71
C ILE A 187 -37.02 22.41 -0.10
N VAL A 188 -36.24 21.54 -0.73
CA VAL A 188 -36.06 20.15 -0.31
C VAL A 188 -34.61 19.92 0.11
N GLU A 189 -34.40 19.19 1.21
CA GLU A 189 -33.04 18.79 1.63
C GLU A 189 -32.42 17.84 0.60
N LEU A 190 -31.16 18.10 0.23
CA LEU A 190 -30.43 17.24 -0.69
C LEU A 190 -30.16 15.88 -0.04
N PRO A 191 -30.40 14.77 -0.76
CA PRO A 191 -29.98 13.45 -0.30
C PRO A 191 -28.45 13.30 -0.44
N HIS A 192 -27.95 12.09 -0.20
CA HIS A 192 -26.58 11.74 -0.57
C HIS A 192 -26.36 12.02 -2.07
N THR A 193 -25.57 13.03 -2.40
CA THR A 193 -25.39 13.46 -3.79
C THR A 193 -23.97 13.93 -4.06
N ALA A 194 -23.53 13.79 -5.30
CA ALA A 194 -22.25 14.33 -5.73
C ALA A 194 -22.35 15.85 -5.84
N VAL A 195 -21.41 16.57 -5.23
CA VAL A 195 -21.36 18.03 -5.25
C VAL A 195 -19.94 18.51 -5.46
N ASP A 196 -19.80 19.74 -5.93
CA ASP A 196 -18.52 20.43 -5.97
C ASP A 196 -18.32 21.21 -4.66
N ASN A 197 -17.11 21.15 -4.09
CA ASN A 197 -16.72 21.99 -2.96
C ASN A 197 -16.14 23.30 -3.48
N SER A 198 -17.02 24.26 -3.80
CA SER A 198 -16.64 25.60 -4.30
C SER A 198 -15.79 26.40 -3.29
N SER A 199 -15.92 26.09 -2.00
CA SER A 199 -15.18 26.75 -0.92
C SER A 199 -13.91 26.01 -0.50
N LEU A 200 -13.41 25.05 -1.28
CA LEU A 200 -12.26 24.21 -0.91
C LEU A 200 -11.03 25.01 -0.44
N ALA A 201 -10.75 26.15 -1.10
CA ALA A 201 -9.58 26.97 -0.78
C ALA A 201 -9.63 27.60 0.63
N SER A 202 -10.82 27.80 1.18
CA SER A 202 -11.06 28.41 2.49
C SER A 202 -11.67 27.43 3.50
N ALA A 203 -12.03 26.22 3.08
CA ALA A 203 -12.66 25.22 3.93
C ALA A 203 -11.66 24.57 4.88
N ASN A 204 -12.04 24.43 6.15
CA ASN A 204 -11.29 23.61 7.10
C ASN A 204 -11.50 22.13 6.77
N ILE A 205 -10.48 21.52 6.16
CA ILE A 205 -10.49 20.11 5.82
C ILE A 205 -10.16 19.31 7.09
N CYS A 206 -10.89 18.23 7.30
CA CYS A 206 -10.66 17.26 8.37
C CYS A 206 -10.32 15.90 7.78
N LEU A 207 -9.44 15.17 8.46
CA LEU A 207 -9.23 13.75 8.25
C LEU A 207 -10.29 12.98 9.05
N LEU A 208 -10.96 12.02 8.40
CA LEU A 208 -11.89 11.12 9.06
C LEU A 208 -11.16 9.84 9.48
N ILE A 209 -10.96 9.67 10.79
CA ILE A 209 -10.41 8.44 11.38
C ILE A 209 -11.58 7.63 11.96
N PRO A 210 -11.86 6.42 11.44
CA PRO A 210 -12.84 5.54 12.07
C PRO A 210 -12.32 5.13 13.45
N ILE A 211 -13.14 5.15 14.48
CA ILE A 211 -12.76 4.72 15.83
C ILE A 211 -13.80 3.74 16.37
N HIS A 212 -13.34 2.70 17.07
CA HIS A 212 -14.24 1.73 17.68
C HIS A 212 -14.38 2.01 19.18
N LYS A 213 -15.58 2.39 19.61
CA LYS A 213 -15.89 2.72 21.01
C LYS A 213 -17.25 2.14 21.39
N ASP A 214 -17.34 1.54 22.57
CA ASP A 214 -18.59 1.01 23.12
C ASP A 214 -19.31 0.01 22.18
N GLY A 215 -18.54 -0.78 21.42
CA GLY A 215 -19.05 -1.77 20.47
C GLY A 215 -19.55 -1.20 19.14
N LEU A 216 -19.35 0.11 18.91
CA LEU A 216 -19.81 0.81 17.72
C LEU A 216 -18.65 1.54 17.02
N TRP A 217 -18.81 1.75 15.72
CA TRP A 217 -17.89 2.55 14.93
C TRP A 217 -18.36 4.01 14.86
N HIS A 218 -17.44 4.94 15.13
CA HIS A 218 -17.66 6.37 15.04
C HIS A 218 -16.60 7.03 14.16
N SER A 219 -16.87 8.26 13.73
CA SER A 219 -15.90 9.10 13.03
C SER A 219 -15.25 10.07 14.02
N LYS A 220 -13.93 9.98 14.20
CA LYS A 220 -13.13 11.04 14.80
C LYS A 220 -12.62 11.95 13.69
N LEU A 221 -12.91 13.24 13.82
CA LEU A 221 -12.41 14.26 12.91
C LEU A 221 -11.15 14.88 13.50
N VAL A 222 -10.10 14.91 12.68
CA VAL A 222 -8.82 15.57 13.00
C VAL A 222 -8.64 16.69 12.01
N GLU A 223 -8.37 17.91 12.48
CA GLU A 223 -8.14 19.04 11.60
C GLU A 223 -6.92 18.78 10.70
N PHE A 224 -7.15 18.80 9.40
CA PHE A 224 -6.14 18.63 8.36
C PHE A 224 -5.61 19.97 7.84
N GLN A 225 -6.32 21.06 8.12
CA GLN A 225 -6.09 22.44 7.67
C GLN A 225 -6.60 22.74 6.25
N THR A 226 -6.67 24.03 5.94
CA THR A 226 -7.03 24.59 4.65
C THR A 226 -5.97 24.29 3.59
N LYS A 227 -6.39 24.06 2.34
CA LYS A 227 -5.49 24.06 1.18
C LYS A 227 -5.26 25.52 0.73
N GLU A 228 -4.66 26.34 1.60
CA GLU A 228 -4.48 27.78 1.39
C GLU A 228 -3.72 28.10 0.09
N GLY A 229 -4.18 29.15 -0.61
CA GLY A 229 -3.39 30.05 -1.46
C GLY A 229 -2.79 29.48 -2.75
N ASN A 230 -2.68 28.15 -2.91
CA ASN A 230 -2.18 27.56 -4.14
C ASN A 230 -2.64 26.10 -4.30
N LEU A 231 -3.72 25.88 -5.05
CA LEU A 231 -4.21 24.54 -5.41
C LEU A 231 -3.14 23.67 -6.11
N THR A 232 -2.05 24.29 -6.60
CA THR A 232 -0.91 23.62 -7.24
C THR A 232 0.18 23.16 -6.27
N ASN A 233 0.12 23.52 -4.97
CA ASN A 233 1.06 22.98 -4.00
C ASN A 233 0.83 21.48 -3.84
N THR A 234 1.74 20.67 -4.38
CA THR A 234 1.66 19.20 -4.34
C THR A 234 2.17 18.60 -3.03
N ASN A 235 2.87 19.38 -2.21
CA ASN A 235 3.56 18.89 -1.02
C ASN A 235 2.72 19.10 0.25
N TRP A 236 1.68 19.93 0.18
CA TRP A 236 0.85 20.35 1.31
C TRP A 236 0.41 19.18 2.20
N ALA A 237 -0.09 18.10 1.60
CA ALA A 237 -0.64 16.96 2.32
C ALA A 237 0.42 16.21 3.14
N TYR A 238 1.66 16.16 2.66
CA TYR A 238 2.77 15.55 3.40
C TYR A 238 3.08 16.37 4.64
N THR A 239 3.22 17.69 4.46
CA THR A 239 3.49 18.61 5.56
C THR A 239 2.38 18.61 6.60
N GLN A 240 1.11 18.56 6.18
CA GLN A 240 -0.01 18.52 7.12
C GLN A 240 -0.07 17.19 7.88
N LEU A 241 0.10 16.05 7.21
CA LEU A 241 0.19 14.76 7.91
C LEU A 241 1.38 14.71 8.87
N GLU A 242 2.53 15.26 8.49
CA GLU A 242 3.68 15.36 9.39
C GLU A 242 3.28 16.15 10.63
N ASN A 243 2.74 17.36 10.48
CA ASN A 243 2.34 18.22 11.59
C ASN A 243 1.32 17.58 12.52
N ILE A 244 0.33 16.87 11.98
CA ILE A 244 -0.74 16.21 12.75
C ILE A 244 -0.19 15.09 13.64
N PHE A 245 0.72 14.28 13.09
CA PHE A 245 1.23 13.08 13.75
C PHE A 245 2.52 13.32 14.54
N LYS A 246 3.28 14.37 14.25
CA LYS A 246 4.56 14.67 14.90
C LYS A 246 4.40 14.81 16.41
N GLY A 247 4.96 13.84 17.15
CA GLY A 247 4.87 13.75 18.60
C GLY A 247 3.49 13.33 19.14
N ASN A 248 2.50 13.10 18.28
CA ASN A 248 1.13 12.78 18.66
C ASN A 248 0.90 11.26 18.72
N ASN A 249 1.50 10.65 19.75
CA ASN A 249 1.45 9.21 19.99
C ASN A 249 0.01 8.69 20.14
N ASP A 250 -0.84 9.37 20.91
CA ASP A 250 -2.22 8.93 21.17
C ASP A 250 -3.06 8.91 19.89
N LEU A 251 -2.86 9.89 19.00
CA LEU A 251 -3.56 9.90 17.72
C LEU A 251 -3.09 8.79 16.80
N PHE A 252 -1.77 8.54 16.76
CA PHE A 252 -1.22 7.44 15.99
C PHE A 252 -1.72 6.09 16.52
N ASP A 253 -1.75 5.89 17.84
CA ASP A 253 -2.23 4.65 18.46
C ASP A 253 -3.71 4.40 18.14
N LEU A 254 -4.52 5.47 18.12
CA LEU A 254 -5.93 5.39 17.72
C LEU A 254 -6.12 5.04 16.24
N TYR A 255 -5.30 5.63 15.36
CA TYR A 255 -5.28 5.26 13.95
C TYR A 255 -4.82 3.81 13.77
N LEU A 256 -3.79 3.38 14.51
CA LEU A 256 -3.22 2.04 14.44
C LEU A 256 -4.21 0.96 14.86
N ASP A 257 -4.94 1.14 15.98
CA ASP A 257 -6.01 0.21 16.40
C ASP A 257 -7.06 0.07 15.29
N SER A 258 -7.44 1.19 14.67
CA SER A 258 -8.46 1.22 13.63
C SER A 258 -7.98 0.53 12.34
N TRP A 259 -6.72 0.74 11.96
CA TRP A 259 -6.09 0.06 10.84
C TRP A 259 -5.97 -1.44 11.09
N GLN A 260 -5.53 -1.86 12.28
CA GLN A 260 -5.39 -3.26 12.66
C GLN A 260 -6.73 -3.99 12.60
N ARG A 261 -7.79 -3.41 13.17
CA ARG A 261 -9.16 -3.96 13.08
C ARG A 261 -9.63 -4.11 11.64
N ALA A 262 -9.28 -3.17 10.78
CA ALA A 262 -9.60 -3.27 9.37
C ALA A 262 -8.79 -4.37 8.66
N PHE A 263 -7.52 -4.54 9.01
CA PHE A 263 -6.67 -5.60 8.47
C PHE A 263 -7.16 -6.99 8.88
N GLU A 264 -7.59 -7.14 10.13
CA GLU A 264 -8.23 -8.36 10.63
C GLU A 264 -9.55 -8.62 9.90
N ALA A 265 -10.41 -7.60 9.78
CA ALA A 265 -11.68 -7.72 9.05
C ALA A 265 -11.47 -8.09 7.58
N TYR A 266 -10.43 -7.56 6.93
CA TYR A 266 -10.05 -7.88 5.56
C TYR A 266 -9.70 -9.36 5.37
N GLN A 267 -8.93 -9.93 6.30
CA GLN A 267 -8.58 -11.35 6.30
C GLN A 267 -9.81 -12.23 6.59
N VAL A 268 -10.56 -11.90 7.64
CA VAL A 268 -11.76 -12.64 8.07
C VAL A 268 -12.83 -12.67 6.98
N ALA A 269 -13.02 -11.58 6.24
CA ALA A 269 -13.94 -11.49 5.11
C ALA A 269 -13.66 -12.51 4.00
N TYR A 270 -12.40 -12.94 3.86
CA TYR A 270 -12.03 -13.94 2.89
C TYR A 270 -12.04 -15.35 3.45
N HIS A 271 -11.36 -15.57 4.57
CA HIS A 271 -11.15 -16.90 5.16
C HIS A 271 -12.41 -17.45 5.82
N LYS A 272 -13.20 -16.60 6.47
CA LYS A 272 -14.43 -16.97 7.17
C LYS A 272 -15.71 -16.50 6.47
N LYS A 273 -15.56 -15.81 5.33
CA LYS A 273 -16.67 -15.19 4.57
C LYS A 273 -17.52 -14.22 5.42
N ASP A 274 -16.93 -13.64 6.45
CA ASP A 274 -17.59 -12.74 7.41
C ASP A 274 -17.24 -11.28 7.12
N ARG A 275 -18.24 -10.51 6.71
CA ARG A 275 -18.14 -9.09 6.33
C ARG A 275 -18.94 -8.18 7.26
N THR A 276 -19.17 -8.62 8.49
CA THR A 276 -20.03 -7.92 9.47
C THR A 276 -19.34 -6.70 10.10
N SER A 277 -18.01 -6.68 10.16
CA SER A 277 -17.27 -5.54 10.69
C SER A 277 -17.34 -4.34 9.73
N ASN A 278 -17.96 -3.24 10.16
CA ASN A 278 -18.22 -2.10 9.28
C ASN A 278 -16.96 -1.42 8.73
N VAL A 279 -15.85 -1.44 9.48
CA VAL A 279 -14.56 -0.88 9.02
C VAL A 279 -13.99 -1.64 7.80
N PHE A 280 -14.40 -2.90 7.58
CA PHE A 280 -14.05 -3.67 6.38
C PHE A 280 -14.40 -2.91 5.09
N TRP A 281 -15.51 -2.18 5.08
CA TRP A 281 -15.98 -1.48 3.89
C TRP A 281 -15.20 -0.21 3.58
N LEU A 282 -14.26 0.19 4.45
CA LEU A 282 -13.27 1.21 4.17
C LEU A 282 -11.98 0.64 3.54
N THR A 283 -11.80 -0.69 3.53
CA THR A 283 -10.62 -1.30 2.94
C THR A 283 -10.71 -1.34 1.42
N ASN A 284 -9.56 -1.27 0.77
CA ASN A 284 -9.46 -1.55 -0.64
C ASN A 284 -9.77 -3.02 -0.96
N ALA A 285 -10.36 -3.26 -2.14
CA ALA A 285 -10.82 -4.58 -2.58
C ALA A 285 -11.81 -5.28 -1.62
N CYS A 286 -12.66 -4.51 -0.92
CA CYS A 286 -13.74 -5.03 -0.07
C CYS A 286 -14.94 -5.59 -0.87
N GLY A 287 -15.01 -5.34 -2.18
CA GLY A 287 -15.99 -5.93 -3.09
C GLY A 287 -17.34 -5.22 -3.07
N GLN A 288 -18.41 -5.98 -3.28
CA GLN A 288 -19.79 -5.46 -3.32
C GLN A 288 -20.39 -5.40 -1.90
N PRO A 289 -21.26 -4.41 -1.62
CA PRO A 289 -21.88 -4.25 -0.30
C PRO A 289 -22.72 -5.48 0.08
N LYS A 290 -22.85 -5.75 1.38
CA LYS A 290 -23.64 -6.86 1.91
C LYS A 290 -24.44 -6.43 3.15
N PRO A 291 -25.79 -6.47 3.13
CA PRO A 291 -26.62 -6.69 1.93
C PRO A 291 -26.43 -5.57 0.91
N ARG A 292 -26.69 -5.87 -0.37
CA ARG A 292 -26.66 -4.85 -1.43
C ARG A 292 -27.94 -4.03 -1.37
N PRO A 293 -27.88 -2.69 -1.26
CA PRO A 293 -29.07 -1.85 -1.38
C PRO A 293 -29.75 -1.98 -2.74
N ASP A 294 -31.06 -1.79 -2.77
CA ASP A 294 -31.84 -1.87 -4.02
C ASP A 294 -31.39 -0.80 -5.03
N GLU A 295 -31.07 0.40 -4.55
CA GLU A 295 -30.59 1.53 -5.35
C GLU A 295 -29.12 1.43 -5.77
N TRP A 296 -28.41 0.36 -5.38
CA TRP A 296 -27.00 0.22 -5.69
C TRP A 296 -26.78 0.06 -7.21
N PRO A 297 -25.92 0.87 -7.84
CA PRO A 297 -25.89 0.96 -9.29
C PRO A 297 -25.37 -0.31 -9.97
N ALA A 298 -25.94 -0.58 -11.14
CA ALA A 298 -25.40 -1.55 -12.07
C ALA A 298 -24.10 -1.00 -12.69
N ARG A 299 -23.13 -1.88 -12.90
CA ARG A 299 -21.89 -1.52 -13.62
C ARG A 299 -22.09 -1.66 -15.12
N SER A 300 -21.26 -1.00 -15.93
CA SER A 300 -21.26 -1.20 -17.38
C SER A 300 -20.99 -2.68 -17.72
N GLY A 301 -22.01 -3.35 -18.27
CA GLY A 301 -21.98 -4.79 -18.52
C GLY A 301 -22.86 -5.57 -17.53
N THR A 302 -22.34 -6.67 -16.96
CA THR A 302 -23.10 -7.57 -16.10
C THR A 302 -22.79 -7.36 -14.61
N GLY A 303 -23.81 -7.20 -13.77
CA GLY A 303 -23.67 -7.10 -12.31
C GLY A 303 -23.68 -5.67 -11.79
N TYR A 304 -23.17 -5.50 -10.57
CA TYR A 304 -23.26 -4.26 -9.81
C TYR A 304 -21.89 -3.65 -9.54
N GLU A 305 -21.88 -2.33 -9.34
CA GLU A 305 -20.70 -1.62 -8.87
C GLU A 305 -20.19 -2.19 -7.53
N SER A 306 -18.91 -2.02 -7.24
CA SER A 306 -18.30 -2.44 -5.98
C SER A 306 -18.00 -1.24 -5.09
N VAL A 307 -18.04 -1.41 -3.76
CA VAL A 307 -17.47 -0.44 -2.82
C VAL A 307 -15.97 -0.25 -3.11
N SER A 308 -15.24 -1.34 -3.36
CA SER A 308 -13.87 -1.27 -3.88
C SER A 308 -13.54 -2.54 -4.66
N ASP A 309 -13.00 -2.40 -5.86
CA ASP A 309 -12.75 -3.53 -6.77
C ASP A 309 -11.43 -4.26 -6.46
N GLY A 310 -11.33 -5.49 -7.00
CA GLY A 310 -10.16 -6.35 -6.83
C GLY A 310 -8.90 -5.91 -7.60
N LYS A 311 -9.00 -4.98 -8.56
CA LYS A 311 -7.82 -4.41 -9.24
C LYS A 311 -7.00 -3.56 -8.28
N THR A 312 -7.61 -3.20 -7.17
CA THR A 312 -6.99 -2.38 -6.14
C THR A 312 -6.69 -3.14 -4.85
N SER A 313 -6.53 -4.46 -4.95
CA SER A 313 -6.17 -5.29 -3.80
C SER A 313 -4.91 -4.79 -3.10
N VAL A 314 -4.86 -5.11 -1.81
CA VAL A 314 -3.95 -4.54 -0.82
C VAL A 314 -2.59 -5.20 -0.93
N GLY A 315 -1.50 -4.45 -0.81
CA GLY A 315 -0.15 -4.98 -0.92
C GLY A 315 0.06 -5.86 -2.15
N MET A 316 0.50 -7.09 -1.92
CA MET A 316 0.67 -8.11 -2.97
C MET A 316 -0.56 -9.01 -3.19
N ASP A 317 -1.69 -8.76 -2.52
CA ASP A 317 -2.80 -9.72 -2.43
C ASP A 317 -3.61 -9.92 -3.73
N ARG A 318 -3.35 -9.13 -4.78
CA ARG A 318 -4.00 -9.36 -6.08
C ARG A 318 -3.41 -10.61 -6.74
N THR A 319 -4.25 -11.60 -7.03
CA THR A 319 -3.80 -12.90 -7.60
C THR A 319 -3.01 -12.78 -8.92
N ASP A 320 -3.39 -11.86 -9.82
CA ASP A 320 -2.65 -11.55 -11.05
C ASP A 320 -1.25 -10.98 -10.75
N ASP A 321 -1.12 -10.17 -9.72
CA ASP A 321 0.16 -9.58 -9.29
C ASP A 321 1.06 -10.62 -8.62
N ILE A 322 0.51 -11.54 -7.83
CA ILE A 322 1.25 -12.67 -7.24
C ILE A 322 1.85 -13.54 -8.36
N LYS A 323 1.02 -13.95 -9.34
CA LYS A 323 1.46 -14.78 -10.48
C LYS A 323 2.56 -14.12 -11.29
N LYS A 324 2.38 -12.83 -11.62
CA LYS A 324 3.39 -12.05 -12.34
C LYS A 324 4.67 -11.92 -11.53
N GLY A 325 4.56 -11.67 -10.23
CA GLY A 325 5.71 -11.54 -9.34
C GLY A 325 6.51 -12.83 -9.19
N ILE A 326 5.84 -13.99 -9.09
CA ILE A 326 6.51 -15.30 -9.07
C ILE A 326 7.37 -15.48 -10.34
N TYR A 327 6.79 -15.26 -11.52
CA TYR A 327 7.52 -15.38 -12.78
C TYR A 327 8.69 -14.39 -12.85
N GLN A 328 8.45 -13.14 -12.43
CA GLN A 328 9.45 -12.09 -12.51
C GLN A 328 10.64 -12.38 -11.59
N VAL A 329 10.40 -12.85 -10.37
CA VAL A 329 11.46 -13.28 -9.46
C VAL A 329 12.26 -14.47 -10.03
N LEU A 330 11.58 -15.48 -10.59
CA LEU A 330 12.25 -16.60 -11.23
C LEU A 330 13.14 -16.15 -12.40
N LYS A 331 12.60 -15.28 -13.26
CA LYS A 331 13.34 -14.73 -14.41
C LYS A 331 14.57 -13.95 -13.95
N LEU A 332 14.43 -13.08 -12.95
CA LEU A 332 15.56 -12.38 -12.35
C LEU A 332 16.61 -13.36 -11.84
N GLY A 333 16.21 -14.38 -11.09
CA GLY A 333 17.12 -15.40 -10.55
C GLY A 333 17.88 -16.14 -11.65
N ALA A 334 17.17 -16.61 -12.67
CA ALA A 334 17.70 -17.36 -13.80
C ALA A 334 18.72 -16.56 -14.63
N GLU A 335 18.45 -15.28 -14.87
CA GLU A 335 19.35 -14.42 -15.66
C GLU A 335 20.58 -13.94 -14.87
N SER A 336 20.44 -13.81 -13.55
CA SER A 336 21.42 -13.08 -12.71
C SER A 336 22.34 -13.94 -11.86
N LYS A 337 21.82 -15.01 -11.23
CA LYS A 337 22.58 -15.79 -10.23
C LYS A 337 23.70 -16.65 -10.86
N PRO A 338 23.49 -17.35 -11.99
CA PRO A 338 24.53 -18.19 -12.59
C PRO A 338 25.71 -17.39 -13.16
N ASN A 339 25.44 -16.19 -13.67
CA ASN A 339 26.39 -15.40 -14.46
C ASN A 339 27.12 -14.32 -13.65
N ASN A 340 27.08 -14.38 -12.32
CA ASN A 340 27.67 -13.34 -11.46
C ASN A 340 28.67 -13.88 -10.46
N LYS A 341 29.94 -13.50 -10.64
CA LYS A 341 31.03 -13.78 -9.71
C LYS A 341 31.40 -12.60 -8.82
N GLN A 342 30.86 -11.42 -9.11
CA GLN A 342 31.24 -10.19 -8.43
C GLN A 342 30.35 -9.89 -7.23
N TYR A 343 29.06 -10.19 -7.29
CA TYR A 343 28.11 -9.88 -6.23
C TYR A 343 27.35 -11.12 -5.80
N GLN A 344 26.96 -11.15 -4.52
CA GLN A 344 25.96 -12.10 -4.04
C GLN A 344 24.57 -11.62 -4.49
N ILE A 345 24.02 -12.22 -5.55
CA ILE A 345 22.70 -11.85 -6.04
C ILE A 345 21.61 -12.56 -5.23
N LYS A 346 20.66 -11.77 -4.73
CA LYS A 346 19.43 -12.23 -4.10
C LYS A 346 18.22 -11.76 -4.91
N THR A 347 17.14 -12.52 -4.88
CA THR A 347 15.89 -12.21 -5.57
C THR A 347 14.70 -12.32 -4.63
N ALA A 348 13.87 -11.27 -4.59
CA ALA A 348 12.73 -11.22 -3.67
C ALA A 348 11.45 -10.65 -4.31
N LEU A 349 10.32 -11.02 -3.72
CA LEU A 349 9.06 -10.32 -3.88
C LEU A 349 8.87 -9.40 -2.66
N ILE A 350 8.72 -8.09 -2.89
CA ILE A 350 8.60 -7.09 -1.82
C ILE A 350 7.23 -6.41 -1.85
N SER A 351 6.63 -6.19 -0.67
CA SER A 351 5.37 -5.47 -0.49
C SER A 351 5.34 -4.70 0.84
N ASN A 352 4.36 -3.80 1.01
CA ASN A 352 3.99 -3.29 2.33
C ASN A 352 3.17 -4.32 3.14
N ILE A 353 2.31 -5.11 2.48
CA ILE A 353 1.39 -6.06 3.12
C ILE A 353 1.43 -7.39 2.35
N HIS A 354 1.55 -8.51 3.06
CA HIS A 354 1.57 -9.84 2.45
C HIS A 354 0.26 -10.15 1.72
N ALA A 355 0.21 -11.27 1.00
CA ALA A 355 -1.00 -11.78 0.37
C ALA A 355 -2.02 -12.29 1.41
N ALA A 356 -2.55 -11.41 2.27
CA ALA A 356 -3.26 -11.79 3.49
C ALA A 356 -4.52 -12.65 3.27
N ARG A 357 -5.10 -12.62 2.07
CA ARG A 357 -6.23 -13.50 1.68
C ARG A 357 -5.76 -14.70 0.88
N HIS A 358 -4.72 -14.53 0.05
CA HIS A 358 -4.36 -15.50 -0.97
C HIS A 358 -2.98 -16.18 -0.77
N TYR A 359 -2.31 -15.96 0.36
CA TYR A 359 -0.97 -16.51 0.63
C TYR A 359 -0.98 -18.04 0.56
N ASP A 360 -1.91 -18.68 1.28
CA ASP A 360 -2.01 -20.14 1.32
C ASP A 360 -2.34 -20.76 -0.04
N GLU A 361 -3.12 -20.05 -0.86
CA GLU A 361 -3.53 -20.53 -2.18
C GLU A 361 -2.43 -20.43 -3.23
N TYR A 362 -1.54 -19.43 -3.13
CA TYR A 362 -0.59 -19.11 -4.22
C TYR A 362 0.88 -19.17 -3.83
N LEU A 363 1.24 -18.95 -2.55
CA LEU A 363 2.62 -18.81 -2.13
C LEU A 363 3.10 -19.98 -1.25
N THR A 364 2.25 -20.56 -0.40
CA THR A 364 2.69 -21.64 0.51
C THR A 364 3.31 -22.83 -0.22
N SER A 365 2.79 -23.23 -1.38
CA SER A 365 3.38 -24.33 -2.16
C SER A 365 4.61 -23.94 -2.97
N LEU A 366 4.92 -22.64 -3.10
CA LEU A 366 5.99 -22.12 -3.95
C LEU A 366 7.14 -21.50 -3.16
N GLN A 367 6.89 -21.04 -1.93
CA GLN A 367 7.85 -20.34 -1.10
C GLN A 367 9.12 -21.18 -0.87
N ASP A 368 8.97 -22.51 -0.79
CA ASP A 368 10.04 -23.47 -0.49
C ASP A 368 10.66 -24.14 -1.74
N VAL A 369 10.20 -23.76 -2.95
CA VAL A 369 10.75 -24.27 -4.21
C VAL A 369 12.20 -23.84 -4.37
N VAL A 370 13.02 -24.78 -4.82
CA VAL A 370 14.38 -24.54 -5.29
C VAL A 370 14.49 -24.96 -6.75
N TRP A 371 15.43 -24.37 -7.47
CA TRP A 371 15.64 -24.64 -8.89
C TRP A 371 17.14 -24.62 -9.23
N ALA A 372 17.49 -25.27 -10.32
CA ALA A 372 18.83 -25.31 -10.89
C ALA A 372 18.72 -25.23 -12.42
N LEU A 373 19.80 -24.83 -13.09
CA LEU A 373 19.88 -24.91 -14.54
C LEU A 373 20.48 -26.26 -14.94
N ASP A 374 19.70 -27.05 -15.69
CA ASP A 374 20.18 -28.27 -16.31
C ASP A 374 20.61 -27.98 -17.75
N GLU A 375 21.92 -27.91 -17.99
CA GLU A 375 22.48 -27.70 -19.33
C GLU A 375 22.19 -28.86 -20.29
N THR A 376 21.91 -30.05 -19.76
CA THR A 376 21.59 -31.24 -20.56
C THR A 376 20.13 -31.25 -21.02
N GLY A 377 19.24 -30.63 -20.24
CA GLY A 377 17.78 -30.65 -20.44
C GLY A 377 17.13 -32.02 -20.26
N LEU A 378 17.82 -32.97 -19.65
CA LEU A 378 17.39 -34.38 -19.52
C LEU A 378 17.16 -34.82 -18.07
N ALA A 379 17.65 -34.06 -17.08
CA ALA A 379 17.54 -34.41 -15.68
C ALA A 379 16.08 -34.40 -15.21
N LYS A 380 15.66 -35.50 -14.59
CA LYS A 380 14.32 -35.66 -13.99
C LYS A 380 14.35 -35.62 -12.46
N LYS A 381 15.54 -35.77 -11.87
CA LYS A 381 15.77 -35.76 -10.42
C LYS A 381 17.00 -34.92 -10.11
N ALA A 382 17.02 -34.30 -8.92
CA ALA A 382 18.17 -33.50 -8.48
C ALA A 382 19.49 -34.29 -8.46
N GLY A 383 19.46 -35.57 -8.09
CA GLY A 383 20.64 -36.44 -8.09
C GLY A 383 21.17 -36.85 -9.47
N GLU A 384 20.48 -36.44 -10.54
CA GLU A 384 20.94 -36.62 -11.93
C GLU A 384 21.69 -35.37 -12.45
N LEU A 385 21.70 -34.27 -11.69
CA LEU A 385 22.52 -33.09 -11.96
C LEU A 385 23.97 -33.34 -11.53
N ASP A 386 24.91 -32.60 -12.12
CA ASP A 386 26.29 -32.60 -11.63
C ASP A 386 26.34 -32.14 -10.17
N ILE A 387 27.23 -32.74 -9.38
CA ILE A 387 27.33 -32.44 -7.93
C ILE A 387 27.69 -30.97 -7.66
N GLU A 388 28.35 -30.33 -8.62
CA GLU A 388 28.73 -28.92 -8.58
C GLU A 388 27.64 -27.98 -9.13
N THR A 389 26.53 -28.52 -9.66
CA THR A 389 25.43 -27.70 -10.18
C THR A 389 24.83 -26.88 -9.03
N PRO A 390 24.87 -25.54 -9.11
CA PRO A 390 24.31 -24.71 -8.05
C PRO A 390 22.78 -24.86 -7.96
N ILE A 391 22.28 -24.87 -6.73
CA ILE A 391 20.83 -24.87 -6.43
C ILE A 391 20.48 -23.51 -5.85
N TYR A 392 19.39 -22.93 -6.34
CA TYR A 392 18.92 -21.60 -5.96
C TYR A 392 17.52 -21.66 -5.36
N ASN A 393 17.24 -20.80 -4.39
CA ASN A 393 15.84 -20.57 -3.98
C ASN A 393 15.07 -19.90 -5.13
N LEU A 394 13.79 -20.25 -5.28
CA LEU A 394 12.87 -19.47 -6.09
C LEU A 394 12.76 -18.05 -5.53
N PHE A 395 12.46 -17.94 -4.24
CA PHE A 395 12.49 -16.68 -3.48
C PHE A 395 13.61 -16.76 -2.45
N ASP A 396 14.57 -15.84 -2.48
CA ASP A 396 15.45 -15.66 -1.31
C ASP A 396 14.68 -14.97 -0.18
N GLY A 397 13.65 -14.19 -0.53
CA GLY A 397 12.68 -13.65 0.42
C GLY A 397 11.35 -13.32 -0.22
N ILE A 398 10.27 -13.61 0.50
CA ILE A 398 8.97 -12.95 0.32
C ILE A 398 8.88 -11.95 1.47
N ILE A 399 8.96 -10.66 1.18
CA ILE A 399 9.20 -9.61 2.17
C ILE A 399 7.98 -8.70 2.22
N SER A 400 7.40 -8.53 3.41
CA SER A 400 6.41 -7.50 3.68
C SER A 400 6.38 -7.11 5.15
N PHE A 401 6.02 -5.88 5.47
CA PHE A 401 5.98 -5.42 6.86
C PHE A 401 5.11 -6.32 7.75
N THR A 402 3.99 -6.80 7.22
CA THR A 402 3.05 -7.64 7.98
C THR A 402 3.47 -9.10 8.14
N GLN A 403 4.30 -9.64 7.24
CA GLN A 403 4.76 -11.03 7.27
C GLN A 403 5.93 -11.23 6.30
N ASN A 404 7.00 -11.87 6.78
CA ASN A 404 8.19 -12.21 6.00
C ASN A 404 8.38 -13.73 5.90
N HIS A 405 8.87 -14.20 4.76
CA HIS A 405 9.37 -15.57 4.55
C HIS A 405 10.81 -15.52 3.99
N PRO A 406 11.83 -15.33 4.85
CA PRO A 406 13.22 -15.27 4.43
C PRO A 406 13.83 -16.67 4.29
N ARG A 407 14.37 -16.97 3.11
CA ARG A 407 15.12 -18.21 2.80
C ARG A 407 16.61 -17.97 2.58
N ASP A 408 17.05 -16.75 2.86
CA ASP A 408 18.44 -16.31 2.82
C ASP A 408 18.79 -15.59 4.13
N GLU A 409 20.01 -15.77 4.62
CA GLU A 409 20.42 -15.24 5.92
C GLU A 409 20.54 -13.71 5.91
N TRP A 410 21.07 -13.12 4.84
CA TRP A 410 21.18 -11.65 4.73
C TRP A 410 19.79 -11.01 4.78
N ILE A 411 18.82 -11.58 4.04
CA ILE A 411 17.43 -11.10 4.10
C ILE A 411 16.85 -11.29 5.51
N ARG A 412 17.06 -12.46 6.13
CA ARG A 412 16.60 -12.74 7.49
C ARG A 412 17.15 -11.77 8.50
N GLU A 413 18.39 -11.33 8.38
CA GLU A 413 19.04 -10.37 9.29
C GLU A 413 18.58 -8.93 9.07
N HIS A 414 18.39 -8.53 7.81
CA HIS A 414 18.19 -7.13 7.47
C HIS A 414 16.73 -6.69 7.30
N PHE A 415 15.79 -7.61 7.14
CA PHE A 415 14.35 -7.32 7.04
C PHE A 415 13.57 -7.81 8.25
N ARG A 416 14.18 -7.71 9.44
CA ARG A 416 13.51 -7.97 10.74
C ARG A 416 12.71 -6.76 11.16
N PHE A 417 11.43 -6.80 10.85
CA PHE A 417 10.38 -5.91 11.36
C PHE A 417 9.13 -6.76 11.64
#